data_AF-G0PB37-F1
#
_entry.id   AF-G0PB37-F1
#
_cell.length_a   1.000
_cell.length_b   1.000
_cell.length_c   1.000
_cell.angle_alpha   90.00
_cell.angle_beta   90.00
_cell.angle_gamma   90.00
#
_symmetry.space_group_name_H-M   'P 1'
#
loop_
_entity.id
_entity.type
_entity.pdbx_description
1 polymer ?
#
loop_
_entity_poly.entity_id
_entity_poly.type
_entity_poly.pdbx_seq_one_letter_code
_entity_poly.pdbx_strand_id
1 'polypeptide(L)'
;MLSTKNAQVWRIAYWSTKLKEVLPKLDGVVFAAPRKFSCAYGPVYASCERTMNQLGDVIPWRLGFYSSWDSFDLPAWKGVGSQVQKFQKSSELGKIAVVPITDVIETFDTIYTIPKKVEHLKNALVLRPDYESEKLVHGIAEIVNNLLLGRKDRQLEVACSPKKLTNLNIFLN
;
A
#
# COMPACT_ATOMS: atom_id res chain seq x y z
N MET A 1 0.07 0.63 23.90
CA MET A 1 0.33 -0.27 22.76
C MET A 1 -0.91 -0.50 21.85
N LEU A 2 -1.99 0.29 22.00
CA LEU A 2 -3.29 0.05 21.31
C LEU A 2 -3.65 1.07 20.22
N SER A 3 -3.01 2.24 20.15
CA SER A 3 -3.43 3.33 19.22
C SER A 3 -3.09 3.06 17.74
N THR A 4 -1.94 2.44 17.45
CA THR A 4 -1.51 2.13 16.07
C THR A 4 -2.20 0.92 15.45
N LYS A 5 -2.84 0.06 16.24
CA LYS A 5 -3.55 -1.10 15.73
C LYS A 5 -4.80 -0.66 14.96
N ASN A 6 -5.60 0.25 15.49
CA ASN A 6 -6.92 0.55 14.92
C ASN A 6 -6.85 1.33 13.61
N ALA A 7 -5.94 2.31 13.48
CA ALA A 7 -5.76 3.10 12.26
C ALA A 7 -5.23 2.29 11.06
N GLN A 8 -4.43 1.25 11.30
CA GLN A 8 -3.98 0.36 10.23
C GLN A 8 -5.02 -0.73 9.93
N VAL A 9 -5.80 -1.17 10.94
CA VAL A 9 -6.76 -2.28 10.81
C VAL A 9 -7.86 -2.00 9.79
N TRP A 10 -8.45 -0.80 9.74
CA TRP A 10 -9.53 -0.55 8.78
C TRP A 10 -9.03 -0.51 7.33
N ARG A 11 -7.83 0.03 7.08
CA ARG A 11 -7.23 0.00 5.72
C ARG A 11 -6.95 -1.43 5.28
N ILE A 12 -6.47 -2.26 6.19
CA ILE A 12 -6.25 -3.70 5.96
C ILE A 12 -7.59 -4.40 5.68
N ALA A 13 -8.63 -4.10 6.45
CA ALA A 13 -9.98 -4.65 6.27
C ALA A 13 -10.64 -4.18 4.96
N TYR A 14 -10.41 -2.93 4.56
CA TYR A 14 -10.89 -2.37 3.30
C TYR A 14 -10.28 -3.13 2.12
N TRP A 15 -8.95 -3.20 2.05
CA TRP A 15 -8.26 -3.86 0.94
C TRP A 15 -8.47 -5.36 0.89
N SER A 16 -8.55 -6.04 2.05
CA SER A 16 -8.86 -7.47 2.09
C SER A 16 -10.28 -7.75 1.60
N THR A 17 -11.27 -6.91 1.93
CA THR A 17 -12.63 -7.06 1.40
C THR A 17 -12.62 -6.98 -0.12
N LYS A 18 -11.98 -5.94 -0.67
CA LYS A 18 -11.92 -5.71 -2.11
C LYS A 18 -11.17 -6.81 -2.85
N LEU A 19 -10.06 -7.29 -2.29
CA LEU A 19 -9.32 -8.43 -2.83
C LEU A 19 -10.15 -9.71 -2.80
N LYS A 20 -10.92 -9.94 -1.74
CA LYS A 20 -11.76 -11.15 -1.61
C LYS A 20 -12.80 -11.26 -2.73
N GLU A 21 -13.34 -10.14 -3.21
CA GLU A 21 -14.31 -10.09 -4.31
C GLU A 21 -13.72 -10.56 -5.65
N VAL A 22 -12.44 -10.26 -5.88
CA VAL A 22 -11.75 -10.63 -7.12
C VAL A 22 -10.89 -11.89 -6.99
N LEU A 23 -10.68 -12.39 -5.77
CA LEU A 23 -9.77 -13.48 -5.41
C LEU A 23 -9.89 -14.72 -6.31
N PRO A 24 -11.09 -15.22 -6.69
CA PRO A 24 -11.20 -16.43 -7.52
C PRO A 24 -10.57 -16.31 -8.91
N LYS A 25 -10.26 -15.09 -9.37
CA LYS A 25 -9.68 -14.80 -10.69
C LYS A 25 -8.19 -14.42 -10.60
N LEU A 26 -7.60 -14.45 -9.42
CA LEU A 26 -6.24 -13.96 -9.18
C LEU A 26 -5.23 -15.10 -9.05
N ASP A 27 -4.11 -14.95 -9.76
CA ASP A 27 -2.90 -15.78 -9.59
C ASP A 27 -1.94 -15.19 -8.55
N GLY A 28 -2.13 -13.91 -8.19
CA GLY A 28 -1.27 -13.25 -7.23
C GLY A 28 -1.60 -11.77 -7.03
N VAL A 29 -0.93 -11.16 -6.05
CA VAL A 29 -1.11 -9.75 -5.69
C VAL A 29 0.22 -9.01 -5.72
N VAL A 30 0.25 -7.84 -6.35
CA VAL A 30 1.35 -6.87 -6.23
C VAL A 30 0.81 -5.65 -5.50
N PHE A 31 1.27 -5.45 -4.26
CA PHE A 31 1.03 -4.21 -3.56
C PHE A 31 1.94 -3.13 -4.14
N ALA A 32 1.35 -2.05 -4.63
CA ALA A 32 2.02 -0.88 -5.16
C ALA A 32 2.17 0.17 -4.07
N ALA A 33 3.38 0.68 -3.87
CA ALA A 33 3.67 1.76 -2.95
C ALA A 33 4.60 2.80 -3.58
N PRO A 34 4.49 4.09 -3.23
CA PRO A 34 5.34 5.13 -3.78
C PRO A 34 6.79 4.97 -3.31
N ARG A 35 7.73 5.34 -4.16
CA ARG A 35 9.14 5.45 -3.79
C ARG A 35 9.33 6.65 -2.87
N LYS A 36 9.91 6.46 -1.68
CA LYS A 36 10.30 7.49 -0.72
C LYS A 36 11.81 7.45 -0.51
N PHE A 37 12.39 8.60 -0.16
CA PHE A 37 13.82 8.75 0.15
C PHE A 37 14.24 7.88 1.35
N SER A 38 13.35 7.74 2.33
CA SER A 38 13.59 6.85 3.48
C SER A 38 13.38 5.39 3.09
N CYS A 39 14.41 4.56 3.28
CA CYS A 39 14.37 3.10 3.11
C CYS A 39 13.48 2.36 4.12
N ALA A 40 12.75 3.06 4.99
CA ALA A 40 11.88 2.49 6.01
C ALA A 40 10.50 2.09 5.46
N TYR A 41 10.44 0.99 4.70
CA TYR A 41 9.18 0.41 4.20
C TYR A 41 8.52 -0.59 5.14
N GLY A 42 9.06 -0.77 6.35
CA GLY A 42 8.53 -1.71 7.34
C GLY A 42 7.01 -1.61 7.56
N PRO A 43 6.44 -0.40 7.77
CA PRO A 43 4.99 -0.25 7.95
C PRO A 43 4.16 -0.60 6.71
N VAL A 44 4.70 -0.36 5.51
CA VAL A 44 4.05 -0.71 4.24
C VAL A 44 4.06 -2.23 4.07
N TYR A 45 5.21 -2.87 4.27
CA TYR A 45 5.34 -4.32 4.22
C TYR A 45 4.42 -5.00 5.25
N ALA A 46 4.40 -4.51 6.49
CA ALA A 46 3.51 -5.02 7.53
C ALA A 46 2.02 -4.83 7.18
N SER A 47 1.67 -3.77 6.45
CA SER A 47 0.30 -3.60 5.95
C SER A 47 -0.05 -4.66 4.90
N CYS A 48 0.88 -4.92 3.96
CA CYS A 48 0.71 -5.97 2.94
C CYS A 48 0.54 -7.36 3.59
N GLU A 49 1.46 -7.70 4.50
CA GLU A 49 1.46 -8.97 5.22
C GLU A 49 0.15 -9.18 5.98
N ARG A 50 -0.32 -8.17 6.72
CA ARG A 50 -1.59 -8.28 7.47
C ARG A 50 -2.81 -8.38 6.54
N THR A 51 -2.81 -7.69 5.39
CA THR A 51 -3.90 -7.80 4.41
C THR A 51 -4.00 -9.21 3.86
N MET A 52 -2.86 -9.84 3.56
CA MET A 52 -2.83 -11.21 3.05
C MET A 52 -3.13 -12.25 4.14
N ASN A 53 -2.66 -12.03 5.37
CA ASN A 53 -3.02 -12.86 6.52
C ASN A 53 -4.53 -12.87 6.75
N GLN A 54 -5.20 -11.71 6.62
CA GLN A 54 -6.67 -11.62 6.73
C GLN A 54 -7.39 -12.36 5.60
N LEU A 55 -6.75 -12.53 4.44
CA LEU A 55 -7.25 -13.34 3.33
C LEU A 55 -6.91 -14.83 3.47
N GLY A 56 -6.13 -15.23 4.48
CA GLY A 56 -5.68 -16.60 4.71
C GLY A 56 -4.48 -17.02 3.85
N ASP A 57 -3.72 -16.07 3.31
CA ASP A 57 -2.47 -16.29 2.54
C ASP A 57 -2.62 -17.31 1.38
N VAL A 58 -3.78 -17.30 0.73
CA VAL A 58 -4.16 -18.30 -0.30
C VAL A 58 -3.38 -18.13 -1.60
N ILE A 59 -2.95 -16.90 -1.93
CA ILE A 59 -2.23 -16.59 -3.17
C ILE A 59 -0.93 -15.84 -2.88
N PRO A 60 0.11 -16.01 -3.72
CA PRO A 60 1.38 -15.33 -3.54
C PRO A 60 1.23 -13.81 -3.69
N TRP A 61 2.04 -13.06 -2.95
CA TRP A 61 2.06 -11.61 -3.04
C TRP A 61 3.48 -11.03 -3.09
N ARG A 62 3.61 -9.84 -3.67
CA ARG A 62 4.88 -9.08 -3.77
C ARG A 62 4.63 -7.60 -3.48
N LEU A 63 5.67 -6.90 -3.04
CA LEU A 63 5.69 -5.44 -2.91
C LEU A 63 6.45 -4.84 -4.10
N GLY A 64 5.79 -3.96 -4.84
CA GLY A 64 6.34 -3.21 -5.97
C GLY A 64 6.27 -1.71 -5.71
N PHE A 65 7.19 -0.98 -6.33
CA PHE A 65 7.30 0.47 -6.18
C PHE A 65 6.98 1.20 -7.47
N TYR A 66 6.40 2.39 -7.35
CA TYR A 66 6.21 3.32 -8.47
C TYR A 66 6.79 4.68 -8.12
N SER A 67 7.22 5.40 -9.15
CA SER A 67 7.64 6.78 -9.01
C SER A 67 6.40 7.66 -9.15
N SER A 68 6.00 8.30 -8.05
CA SER A 68 5.08 9.44 -8.04
C SER A 68 5.72 10.66 -8.74
N TRP A 69 4.93 11.66 -9.07
CA TRP A 69 5.35 12.89 -9.75
C TRP A 69 6.53 13.61 -9.06
N ASP A 70 6.65 13.48 -7.75
CA ASP A 70 7.67 14.11 -6.89
C ASP A 70 8.87 13.20 -6.59
N SER A 71 9.02 12.08 -7.31
CA SER A 71 9.93 11.01 -6.90
C SER A 71 10.99 10.62 -7.93
N PHE A 72 12.07 10.03 -7.41
CA PHE A 72 13.27 9.68 -8.14
C PHE A 72 13.13 8.38 -8.96
N ASP A 73 14.09 8.18 -9.87
CA ASP A 73 14.18 6.97 -10.67
C ASP A 73 14.30 5.70 -9.83
N LEU A 74 13.54 4.69 -10.24
CA LEU A 74 13.48 3.39 -9.60
C LEU A 74 14.41 2.41 -10.31
N PRO A 75 15.18 1.58 -9.58
CA PRO A 75 15.78 0.39 -10.17
C PRO A 75 14.68 -0.45 -10.82
N ALA A 76 14.81 -0.74 -12.12
CA ALA A 76 13.76 -1.34 -12.93
C ALA A 76 13.11 -2.58 -12.26
N TRP A 77 13.93 -3.45 -11.66
CA TRP A 77 13.51 -4.68 -11.00
C TRP A 77 12.63 -4.52 -9.75
N LYS A 78 12.58 -3.33 -9.16
CA LYS A 78 11.70 -2.98 -8.02
C LYS A 78 10.36 -2.41 -8.47
N GLY A 79 10.22 -2.06 -9.75
CA GLY A 79 9.00 -1.48 -10.30
C GLY A 79 7.80 -2.40 -10.17
N VAL A 80 6.60 -1.82 -10.00
CA VAL A 80 5.33 -2.58 -9.98
C VAL A 80 5.21 -3.51 -11.18
N GLY A 81 5.48 -3.02 -12.40
CA GLY A 81 5.41 -3.84 -13.62
C GLY A 81 6.37 -5.03 -13.60
N SER A 82 7.62 -4.83 -13.17
CA SER A 82 8.58 -5.92 -13.04
C SER A 82 8.21 -6.92 -11.94
N GLN A 83 7.51 -6.51 -10.88
CA GLN A 83 6.98 -7.44 -9.87
C GLN A 83 5.81 -8.26 -10.43
N VAL A 84 4.94 -7.66 -11.25
CA VAL A 84 3.86 -8.37 -11.94
C VAL A 84 4.42 -9.45 -12.88
N GLN A 85 5.47 -9.12 -13.65
CA GLN A 85 6.11 -10.06 -14.58
C GLN A 85 6.80 -11.25 -13.89
N LYS A 86 7.13 -11.15 -12.59
CA LYS A 86 7.78 -12.24 -11.83
C LYS A 86 6.82 -13.34 -11.41
N PHE A 87 5.51 -13.14 -11.55
CA PHE A 87 4.54 -14.21 -11.32
C PHE A 87 4.57 -15.18 -12.49
N GLN A 88 4.68 -16.47 -12.20
CA GLN A 88 4.44 -17.51 -13.19
C GLN A 88 2.95 -17.52 -13.53
N LYS A 89 2.62 -17.52 -14.83
CA LYS A 89 1.23 -17.65 -15.26
C LYS A 89 0.75 -19.05 -14.89
N SER A 90 -0.24 -19.14 -14.01
CA SER A 90 -0.87 -20.43 -13.68
C SER A 90 -1.89 -20.80 -14.76
N SER A 91 -2.55 -19.79 -15.33
CA SER A 91 -3.62 -19.91 -16.31
C SER A 91 -3.62 -18.73 -17.29
N GLU A 92 -4.13 -18.91 -18.51
CA GLU A 92 -4.34 -17.81 -19.47
C GLU A 92 -5.31 -16.74 -18.95
N LEU A 93 -6.21 -17.11 -18.04
CA LEU A 93 -7.20 -16.21 -17.43
C LEU A 93 -6.72 -15.61 -16.11
N GLY A 94 -5.61 -16.09 -15.55
CA GLY A 94 -5.09 -15.68 -14.27
C GLY A 94 -4.62 -14.23 -14.28
N LYS A 95 -5.19 -13.41 -13.40
CA LYS A 95 -4.85 -11.98 -13.27
C LYS A 95 -3.96 -11.74 -12.06
N ILE A 96 -3.11 -10.73 -12.15
CA ILE A 96 -2.31 -10.22 -11.04
C ILE A 96 -2.95 -8.93 -10.57
N ALA A 97 -3.48 -8.92 -9.36
CA ALA A 97 -4.05 -7.71 -8.78
C ALA A 97 -2.94 -6.73 -8.42
N VAL A 98 -3.05 -5.49 -8.86
CA VAL A 98 -2.16 -4.39 -8.47
C VAL A 98 -2.92 -3.49 -7.50
N VAL A 99 -2.45 -3.40 -6.27
CA VAL A 99 -3.18 -2.77 -5.16
C VAL A 99 -2.39 -1.58 -4.60
N PRO A 100 -2.89 -0.33 -4.71
CA PRO A 100 -2.23 0.83 -4.12
C PRO A 100 -2.40 0.83 -2.59
N ILE A 101 -1.59 0.03 -1.89
CA ILE A 101 -1.76 -0.26 -0.46
C ILE A 101 -1.66 0.99 0.44
N THR A 102 -1.02 2.05 -0.07
CA THR A 102 -0.84 3.32 0.62
C THR A 102 -2.00 4.29 0.47
N ASP A 103 -2.83 4.11 -0.55
CA ASP A 103 -3.80 5.11 -0.98
C ASP A 103 -5.20 4.51 -0.90
N VAL A 104 -6.03 5.06 -0.03
CA VAL A 104 -7.41 4.60 0.19
C VAL A 104 -8.44 5.55 -0.42
N ILE A 105 -7.96 6.60 -1.09
CA ILE A 105 -8.74 7.59 -1.82
C ILE A 105 -8.09 7.70 -3.20
N GLU A 106 -8.89 7.96 -4.24
CA GLU A 106 -8.36 8.16 -5.57
C GLU A 106 -7.41 9.37 -5.63
N THR A 107 -6.23 9.15 -6.19
CA THR A 107 -5.21 10.15 -6.45
C THR A 107 -4.77 10.08 -7.91
N PHE A 108 -4.00 11.07 -8.36
CA PHE A 108 -3.37 11.01 -9.69
C PHE A 108 -2.59 9.69 -9.89
N ASP A 109 -1.96 9.18 -8.83
CA ASP A 109 -1.20 7.94 -8.91
C ASP A 109 -2.07 6.70 -9.11
N THR A 110 -3.20 6.61 -8.40
CA THR A 110 -4.11 5.48 -8.55
C THR A 110 -4.89 5.53 -9.86
N ILE A 111 -5.13 6.74 -10.40
CA ILE A 111 -5.88 6.95 -11.64
C ILE A 111 -4.98 6.79 -12.87
N TYR A 112 -3.74 7.29 -12.82
CA TYR A 112 -2.88 7.42 -13.99
C TYR A 112 -1.52 6.73 -13.82
N THR A 113 -0.75 7.10 -12.79
CA THR A 113 0.65 6.64 -12.66
C THR A 113 0.76 5.12 -12.61
N ILE A 114 0.02 4.48 -11.70
CA ILE A 114 0.08 3.02 -11.50
C ILE A 114 -0.47 2.29 -12.74
N PRO A 115 -1.68 2.61 -13.26
CA PRO A 115 -2.18 2.00 -14.50
C PRO A 115 -1.20 2.08 -15.66
N LYS A 116 -0.61 3.25 -15.91
CA LYS A 116 0.34 3.45 -17.01
C LYS A 116 1.58 2.54 -16.90
N LYS A 117 2.01 2.19 -15.69
CA LYS A 117 3.16 1.28 -15.48
C LYS A 117 2.85 -0.18 -15.78
N VAL A 118 1.58 -0.57 -15.85
CA VAL A 118 1.16 -1.96 -16.05
C VAL A 118 0.22 -2.15 -17.24
N GLU A 119 -0.14 -1.10 -17.97
CA GLU A 119 -1.08 -1.15 -19.10
C GLU A 119 -0.65 -2.11 -20.23
N HIS A 120 0.66 -2.24 -20.44
CA HIS A 120 1.23 -3.17 -21.42
C HIS A 120 1.16 -4.64 -20.98
N LEU A 121 0.81 -4.90 -19.71
CA LEU A 121 0.69 -6.23 -19.12
C LEU A 121 -0.78 -6.67 -19.14
N LYS A 122 -1.15 -7.53 -20.09
CA LYS A 122 -2.54 -8.00 -20.28
C LYS A 122 -3.14 -8.74 -19.07
N ASN A 123 -2.29 -9.30 -18.20
CA ASN A 123 -2.70 -10.01 -17.00
C ASN A 123 -2.76 -9.11 -15.75
N ALA A 124 -2.45 -7.82 -15.82
CA ALA A 124 -2.55 -6.93 -14.67
C ALA A 124 -3.99 -6.43 -14.47
N LEU A 125 -4.47 -6.46 -13.22
CA LEU A 125 -5.74 -5.87 -12.80
C LEU A 125 -5.47 -4.82 -11.72
N VAL A 126 -5.54 -3.54 -12.07
CA VAL A 126 -5.35 -2.47 -11.09
C VAL A 126 -6.64 -2.30 -10.28
N LEU A 127 -6.56 -2.51 -8.96
CA LEU A 127 -7.65 -2.19 -8.05
C LEU A 127 -7.58 -0.71 -7.69
N ARG A 128 -8.69 -0.01 -7.82
CA ARG A 128 -8.81 1.41 -7.47
C ARG A 128 -9.46 1.56 -6.11
N PRO A 129 -9.17 2.63 -5.34
CA PRO A 129 -9.97 2.99 -4.19
C PRO A 129 -11.42 3.30 -4.58
N ASP A 130 -12.37 3.04 -3.69
CA ASP A 130 -13.78 3.43 -3.90
C ASP A 130 -14.00 4.87 -3.43
N TYR A 131 -14.82 5.60 -4.17
CA TYR A 131 -15.14 7.00 -3.84
C TYR A 131 -15.98 7.09 -2.55
N GLU A 132 -16.87 6.12 -2.31
CA GLU A 132 -17.82 6.10 -1.19
C GLU A 132 -17.78 4.76 -0.44
N SER A 133 -16.73 4.54 0.37
CA SER A 133 -16.66 3.35 1.21
C SER A 133 -17.11 3.65 2.64
N GLU A 134 -18.25 3.09 3.08
CA GLU A 134 -18.69 3.18 4.48
C GLU A 134 -17.63 2.68 5.46
N LYS A 135 -16.89 1.62 5.08
CA LYS A 135 -15.78 1.09 5.89
C LYS A 135 -14.66 2.10 6.08
N LEU A 136 -14.38 2.89 5.04
CA LEU A 136 -13.38 3.95 5.10
C LEU A 136 -13.84 5.10 5.98
N VAL A 137 -15.09 5.54 5.82
CA VAL A 137 -15.69 6.60 6.66
C VAL A 137 -15.69 6.18 8.13
N HIS A 138 -16.17 4.97 8.42
CA HIS A 138 -16.16 4.43 9.78
C HIS A 138 -14.73 4.29 10.33
N GLY A 139 -13.78 3.82 9.53
CA GLY A 139 -12.38 3.70 9.93
C GLY A 139 -11.74 5.04 10.29
N ILE A 140 -11.99 6.09 9.49
CA ILE A 140 -11.52 7.45 9.77
C ILE A 140 -12.20 8.00 11.03
N ALA A 141 -13.52 7.83 11.18
CA ALA A 141 -14.25 8.26 12.37
C ALA A 141 -13.71 7.58 13.64
N GLU A 142 -13.36 6.29 13.56
CA GLU A 142 -12.77 5.56 14.68
C GLU A 142 -11.36 6.07 15.03
N ILE A 143 -10.53 6.43 14.03
CA ILE A 143 -9.23 7.06 14.28
C ILE A 143 -9.43 8.36 15.07
N VAL A 144 -10.34 9.22 14.61
CA VAL A 144 -10.61 10.51 15.25
C VAL A 144 -11.13 10.30 16.67
N ASN A 145 -12.09 9.39 16.86
CA ASN A 145 -12.61 9.06 18.18
C ASN A 145 -11.51 8.55 19.13
N ASN A 146 -10.66 7.63 18.67
CA ASN A 146 -9.53 7.13 19.46
C ASN A 146 -8.55 8.26 19.84
N LEU A 147 -8.30 9.21 18.93
CA LEU A 147 -7.47 10.37 19.20
C LEU A 147 -8.10 11.28 20.27
N LEU A 148 -9.40 11.57 20.16
CA LEU A 148 -10.16 12.38 21.13
C LEU A 148 -10.20 11.72 22.51
N LEU A 149 -10.27 10.39 22.58
CA LEU A 149 -10.18 9.61 23.81
C LEU A 149 -8.75 9.53 24.40
N GLY A 150 -7.80 10.30 23.87
CA GLY A 150 -6.44 10.41 24.40
C GLY A 150 -5.52 9.24 24.07
N ARG A 151 -5.91 8.33 23.16
CA ARG A 151 -5.08 7.20 22.73
C ARG A 151 -4.01 7.70 21.75
N LYS A 152 -2.92 8.26 22.27
CA LYS A 152 -1.81 8.77 21.47
C LYS A 152 -0.90 7.65 20.95
N ASP A 153 -0.37 7.86 19.75
CA ASP A 153 0.72 7.06 19.20
C ASP A 153 2.07 7.66 19.65
N ARG A 154 2.98 6.81 20.13
CA ARG A 154 4.33 7.21 20.56
C ARG A 154 5.35 7.15 19.41
N GLN A 155 4.98 6.64 18.23
CA GLN A 155 5.91 6.53 17.11
C GLN A 155 6.43 7.90 16.64
N LEU A 156 5.62 8.96 16.74
CA LEU A 156 6.04 10.32 16.41
C LEU A 156 7.15 10.83 17.35
N GLU A 157 7.06 10.54 18.66
CA GLU A 157 8.09 10.91 19.65
C GLU A 157 9.44 10.23 19.35
N VAL A 158 9.42 9.01 18.81
CA VAL A 158 10.61 8.24 18.43
C VAL A 158 11.14 8.64 17.04
N ALA A 159 10.25 8.98 16.12
CA ALA A 159 10.60 9.37 14.75
C ALA A 159 11.24 10.76 14.70
N CYS A 160 10.70 11.72 15.47
CA CYS A 160 11.14 13.12 15.53
C CYS A 160 12.12 13.36 16.69
N SER A 161 13.20 12.57 16.77
CA SER A 161 14.26 12.83 17.75
C SER A 161 15.21 13.94 17.27
N PRO A 162 15.75 14.79 18.16
CA PRO A 162 16.71 15.84 17.80
C PRO A 162 17.91 15.35 16.99
N LYS A 163 18.36 14.11 17.26
CA LYS A 163 19.45 13.44 16.51
C LYS A 163 19.13 13.16 15.04
N LYS A 164 17.86 12.94 14.69
CA LYS A 164 17.42 12.75 13.29
C LYS A 164 17.21 14.06 12.56
N LEU A 165 16.83 15.12 13.28
CA LEU A 165 16.74 16.50 12.76
C LEU A 165 18.12 17.04 12.34
N THR A 166 19.18 16.74 13.09
CA THR A 166 20.55 17.17 12.75
C THR A 166 21.03 16.60 11.41
N ASN A 167 20.63 15.36 11.09
CA ASN A 167 20.96 14.72 9.81
C ASN A 167 20.17 15.29 8.61
N LEU A 168 19.02 15.94 8.86
CA LEU A 168 18.24 16.64 7.84
C LEU A 168 18.80 18.03 7.54
N ASN A 169 19.44 18.69 8.51
CA ASN A 169 20.10 20.00 8.32
C ASN A 169 21.29 19.96 7.34
N ILE A 170 21.85 18.78 7.05
CA ILE A 170 22.93 18.60 6.09
C ILE A 170 22.45 18.86 4.65
N PHE A 171 21.14 18.79 4.39
CA PHE A 171 20.53 19.06 3.08
C PHE A 171 20.00 20.48 2.92
N LEU A 172 20.17 21.34 3.94
CA LEU A 172 19.71 22.74 3.94
C LEU A 172 20.87 23.76 3.78
N ASN A 173 22.10 23.29 3.57
CA ASN A 173 23.27 24.11 3.22
C ASN A 173 23.74 23.81 1.79
#